data_AF-A0A535N9Y2-F1
#
_entry.id   AF-A0A535N9Y2-F1
#
_cell.length_a   1.000
_cell.length_b   1.000
_cell.length_c   1.000
_cell.angle_alpha   90.00
_cell.angle_beta   90.00
_cell.angle_gamma   90.00
#
_symmetry.space_group_name_H-M   'P 1'
#
loop_
_entity.id
_entity.type
_entity.pdbx_description
1 polymer ?
#
loop_
_entity_poly.entity_id
_entity_poly.type
_entity_poly.pdbx_seq_one_letter_code
_entity_poly.pdbx_strand_id
1 'polypeptide(L)' 'MEKDKALDSAVSQITKAYGKGAIMRLGEHVAQRGEVTVISTGALPLDLALGVGGIPRGR' A
#
# COMPACT_ATOMS: atom_id res chain seq x y z
N MET A 1 14.91 -19.99 3.67
CA MET A 1 16.01 -19.31 2.96
C MET A 1 15.83 -19.29 1.44
N GLU A 2 15.73 -20.42 0.72
CA GLU A 2 15.42 -20.35 -0.73
C GLU A 2 13.98 -19.89 -1.01
N LYS A 3 13.01 -20.39 -0.25
CA LYS A 3 11.60 -19.99 -0.38
C LYS A 3 11.38 -18.48 -0.19
N ASP A 4 12.07 -17.89 0.79
CA ASP A 4 11.96 -16.45 1.06
C ASP A 4 12.59 -15.62 -0.06
N LYS A 5 13.76 -16.03 -0.57
CA LYS A 5 14.39 -15.37 -1.72
C LYS A 5 13.54 -15.46 -2.99
N ALA A 6 12.94 -16.62 -3.26
CA ALA A 6 12.04 -16.79 -4.40
C ALA A 6 10.78 -15.93 -4.25
N LEU A 7 10.23 -15.84 -3.04
CA LEU A 7 9.09 -14.99 -2.72
C LEU A 7 9.41 -13.51 -2.96
N ASP A 8 10.54 -13.01 -2.43
CA ASP A 8 10.94 -11.60 -2.59
C ASP A 8 11.20 -11.24 -4.06
N SER A 9 11.81 -12.17 -4.82
CA SER A 9 12.01 -12.02 -6.27
C SER A 9 10.67 -11.90 -7.02
N ALA A 10 9.70 -12.77 -6.71
CA ALA A 10 8.38 -12.72 -7.32
C ALA A 10 7.62 -11.43 -6.97
N VAL A 11 7.67 -11.00 -5.71
CA VAL A 11 7.08 -9.72 -5.25
C VAL A 11 7.70 -8.53 -5.99
N SER A 12 9.02 -8.53 -6.19
CA SER A 12 9.72 -7.50 -6.95
C SER A 12 9.30 -7.47 -8.42
N GLN A 13 9.17 -8.64 -9.06
CA GLN A 13 8.70 -8.75 -10.45
C GLN A 13 7.29 -8.19 -10.63
N ILE A 14 6.35 -8.53 -9.73
CA ILE A 14 4.98 -8.04 -9.75
C ILE A 14 4.96 -6.51 -9.58
N THR A 15 5.72 -5.99 -8.61
CA THR A 15 5.80 -4.55 -8.33
C THR A 15 6.36 -3.77 -9.53
N LYS A 16 7.34 -4.33 -10.24
CA LYS A 16 7.92 -3.70 -11.43
C LYS A 16 6.95 -3.69 -12.62
N ALA A 17 6.19 -4.78 -12.82
CA ALA A 17 5.29 -4.92 -13.95
C ALA A 17 3.99 -4.12 -13.80
N TYR A 18 3.43 -4.07 -12.58
CA TYR A 18 2.09 -3.52 -12.32
C TYR A 18 2.09 -2.27 -11.44
N GLY A 19 3.26 -1.83 -10.98
CA GLY A 19 3.43 -0.65 -10.15
C GLY A 19 3.44 -0.94 -8.64
N LYS A 20 3.84 0.08 -7.88
CA LYS A 20 3.85 0.03 -6.40
C LYS A 20 2.43 -0.17 -5.86
N GLY A 21 2.28 -1.10 -4.90
CA GLY A 21 0.99 -1.43 -4.31
C GLY A 21 0.19 -2.50 -5.05
N ALA A 22 0.71 -3.08 -6.14
CA ALA A 22 0.08 -4.23 -6.81
C ALA A 22 0.11 -5.51 -5.94
N ILE A 23 1.09 -5.63 -5.05
CA ILE A 23 1.19 -6.69 -4.04
C ILE A 23 1.89 -6.13 -2.80
N MET A 24 1.43 -6.52 -1.61
CA MET A 24 1.99 -6.09 -0.31
C MET A 24 1.56 -7.05 0.79
N ARG A 25 2.28 -7.06 1.92
CA ARG A 25 1.88 -7.90 3.06
C ARG A 25 0.78 -7.20 3.85
N LEU A 26 -0.23 -7.95 4.27
CA LEU A 26 -1.28 -7.42 5.13
C LEU A 26 -0.67 -6.99 6.47
N GLY A 27 -0.93 -5.75 6.89
CA GLY A 27 -0.35 -5.18 8.11
C GLY A 27 1.07 -4.63 7.93
N GLU A 28 1.66 -4.73 6.74
CA GLU A 28 2.80 -3.91 6.39
C GLU A 28 2.35 -2.44 6.50
N HIS A 29 3.02 -1.69 7.37
CA HIS A 29 2.75 -0.27 7.52
C HIS A 29 3.09 0.40 6.20
N VAL A 30 2.08 0.53 5.33
CA VAL A 30 2.15 1.34 4.13
C VAL A 30 2.18 2.78 4.62
N ALA A 31 3.36 3.23 5.01
CA ALA A 31 3.66 4.62 5.32
C ALA A 31 3.62 5.46 4.03
N GLN A 32 2.55 5.33 3.24
CA GLN A 32 2.19 6.24 2.16
C GLN A 32 1.53 7.52 2.70
N ARG A 33 1.63 7.79 4.01
CA ARG A 33 1.29 9.11 4.58
C ARG A 33 2.25 10.14 4.00
N GLY A 34 1.90 10.68 2.83
CA GLY A 34 2.67 11.72 2.14
C GLY A 34 2.80 11.53 0.63
N GLU A 35 2.78 10.30 0.11
CA GLU A 35 2.90 10.08 -1.35
C GLU A 35 1.55 10.23 -2.09
N VAL A 36 0.44 10.19 -1.35
CA VAL A 36 -0.92 10.18 -1.92
C VAL A 36 -1.72 11.34 -1.34
N THR A 37 -2.17 12.25 -2.20
CA THR A 37 -3.11 13.29 -1.79
C THR A 37 -4.48 12.66 -1.51
N VAL A 38 -5.04 12.89 -0.32
CA VAL A 38 -6.32 12.28 0.11
C VAL A 38 -7.38 13.34 0.44
N ILE A 39 -8.64 12.92 0.41
CA ILE A 39 -9.83 13.64 0.90
C ILE A 39 -10.29 12.89 2.15
N SER A 40 -10.37 13.58 3.30
CA SER A 40 -10.90 12.96 4.53
C SER A 40 -12.36 12.54 4.31
N THR A 41 -12.72 11.37 4.85
CA THR A 41 -14.10 10.89 4.86
C THR A 41 -14.98 11.65 5.87
N GLY A 42 -14.39 12.46 6.75
CA GLY A 42 -15.06 13.10 7.88
C GLY A 42 -15.25 12.18 9.10
N ALA A 43 -14.94 10.88 8.97
CA ALA A 43 -14.98 9.92 10.05
C ALA A 43 -13.55 9.45 10.39
N LEU A 44 -12.99 9.95 11.50
CA LEU A 44 -11.61 9.66 11.91
C LEU A 44 -11.27 8.15 11.99
N PRO A 45 -12.15 7.26 12.51
CA PRO A 45 -11.86 5.83 12.54
C PRO A 45 -11.74 5.24 11.13
N LEU A 46 -12.53 5.74 10.18
CA LEU A 46 -12.52 5.29 8.79
C LEU A 46 -11.27 5.79 8.06
N ASP A 47 -10.90 7.06 8.25
CA ASP A 47 -9.66 7.62 7.71
C ASP A 47 -8.43 6.84 8.19
N LEU A 48 -8.42 6.44 9.47
CA LEU A 48 -7.35 5.63 10.04
C LEU A 48 -7.34 4.20 9.48
N ALA A 49 -8.52 3.57 9.36
CA ALA A 49 -8.65 2.22 8.81
C ALA A 49 -8.24 2.12 7.34
N LEU A 50 -8.46 3.17 6.55
CA LEU A 50 -7.98 3.27 5.17
C LEU A 50 -6.45 3.29 5.06
N GLY A 51 -5.73 3.48 6.18
CA GLY A 51 -4.26 3.47 6.26
C GLY A 51 -3.58 4.72 5.69
N VAL A 52 -4.15 5.29 4.61
CA VAL A 52 -3.68 6.51 3.94
C VAL A 52 -4.30 7.80 4.51
N GLY A 53 -5.27 7.70 5.43
CA GLY A 53 -5.88 8.86 6.08
C GLY A 53 -7.09 9.46 5.36
N GLY A 54 -7.67 8.76 4.38
CA GLY A 54 -8.85 9.22 3.63
C GLY A 54 -8.97 8.58 2.25
N ILE A 55 -9.86 9.11 1.42
CA ILE A 55 -10.08 8.69 0.03
C ILE A 55 -8.98 9.29 -0.85
N PRO A 56 -8.19 8.50 -1.58
CA PRO A 56 -7.10 9.03 -2.38
C PRO A 56 -7.60 9.72 -3.66
N ARG A 57 -7.03 10.88 -3.97
CA ARG A 57 -7.35 11.67 -5.18
C ARG A 57 -6.61 11.12 -6.39
N GLY A 58 -7.27 11.16 -7.55
CA GLY A 58 -6.68 10.71 -8.82
C GLY A 58 -6.31 9.22 -8.82
N ARG A 59 -6.86 8.48 -7.86
CA ARG A 59 -6.90 7.02 -7.80
C ARG A 59 -8.24 6.54 -8.33
#